data_AF-A0A1M6NCR2-F1
#
_entry.id   AF-A0A1M6NCR2-F1
#
_cell.length_a   1.000
_cell.length_b   1.000
_cell.length_c   1.000
_cell.angle_alpha   90.00
_cell.angle_beta   90.00
_cell.angle_gamma   90.00
#
_symmetry.space_group_name_H-M   'P 1'
#
loop_
_entity.id
_entity.type
_entity.pdbx_description
1 polymer ?
#
loop_
_entity_poly.entity_id
_entity_poly.type
_entity_poly.pdbx_seq_one_letter_code
_entity_poly.pdbx_strand_id
1 'polypeptide(L)'
;MLSTAALAVLTLVQTDQADFITLFNKEKVREPGDNLYDDNLLTTAKITILTGKEQRFVFEYDHSKGLWNCTEPWQDRADGPLHIAPLILMAQTAEIQEVIDIDEVDRKTFGITKDSPRIILHNTQGDELANFAIGRTSPWKKLIEGEEEILVPTVFIRKRHKPEKEAIYLCTDSTGDIHKLLENNLERFRDHRPFALNVHDLKQVRLKRGSSEIILQHEADKAAWKITKPLELETDRKATQGFLATLSKLTAVKLHPRASVTLPDNLTNITEIGVTTFSQDEEITLQIYPAQPGAASTYATVSDRDIVFELPLISTPSIPAYLGQIPADVNQLRSRNMVKLDRKDLRGVIVRTPQTTPVIISRIPGEPYKMLDLNNAPQPIDEVVLAELFQAVSLDPVKNFVSDAATDLSAYGLDNPFLTVDLLYFEAQPTRLQLGTPASVDTIYANLKGSPIVWELDTSTLNKISRFYWDWKPKVIWNLPVIDIIGFTTQQRDKPLVSVEYDYLGDTFTAKRGEEDISHTINPNRAKYFLNQNHLLTASKRLGPNHKQAAEALKNPIFTVTITVQNYDNQAMPSDTSTYQLDIARISENGSNLFYYGKASNDPDYLRLDLDTVKKLATDIFDED
;
A
#
# COMPACT_ATOMS: atom_id res chain seq x y z
N MET A 1 44.67 42.70 17.57
CA MET A 1 45.88 42.60 18.42
C MET A 1 45.42 42.76 19.86
N LEU A 2 45.51 41.69 20.66
CA LEU A 2 46.44 41.55 21.80
C LEU A 2 46.14 42.61 22.90
N SER A 3 45.96 42.32 24.19
CA SER A 3 46.17 41.13 25.00
C SER A 3 45.73 41.41 26.45
N THR A 4 45.47 40.33 27.19
CA THR A 4 45.81 40.10 28.61
C THR A 4 45.29 41.06 29.69
N ALA A 5 44.31 40.58 30.45
CA ALA A 5 44.21 40.83 31.89
C ALA A 5 44.57 39.52 32.61
N ALA A 6 45.68 39.57 33.34
CA ALA A 6 46.12 38.55 34.28
C ALA A 6 45.37 38.71 35.60
N LEU A 7 44.96 37.60 36.21
CA LEU A 7 44.56 37.56 37.60
C LEU A 7 45.46 36.55 38.32
N ALA A 8 46.33 37.08 39.19
CA ALA A 8 47.21 36.31 40.05
C ALA A 8 46.52 36.12 41.41
N VAL A 9 46.28 34.83 41.71
CA VAL A 9 46.58 34.10 42.95
C VAL A 9 46.52 34.86 44.29
N LEU A 10 45.59 34.41 45.15
CA LEU A 10 45.90 34.16 46.56
C LEU A 10 45.24 32.85 47.01
N THR A 11 46.13 31.93 47.36
CA THR A 11 45.98 30.56 47.83
C THR A 11 44.94 30.38 48.94
N LEU A 12 43.99 29.46 48.72
CA LEU A 12 43.58 28.52 49.77
C LEU A 12 43.96 27.12 49.30
N VAL A 13 44.90 26.52 50.02
CA VAL A 13 45.13 25.09 50.06
C VAL A 13 43.85 24.45 50.59
N GLN A 14 42.96 24.01 49.69
CA GLN A 14 41.98 22.98 50.02
C GLN A 14 42.56 21.65 49.55
N THR A 15 43.37 21.11 50.45
CA THR A 15 43.53 19.69 50.74
C THR A 15 42.50 18.78 50.07
N ASP A 16 43.00 17.78 49.33
CA ASP A 16 42.62 16.36 49.39
C ASP A 16 41.41 15.99 50.29
N GLN A 17 40.22 16.46 49.93
CA GLN A 17 38.95 16.06 50.56
C GLN A 17 37.89 15.61 49.55
N ALA A 18 38.30 15.27 48.33
CA ALA A 18 37.45 14.51 47.41
C ALA A 18 37.61 12.98 47.56
N ASP A 19 38.61 12.50 48.32
CA ASP A 19 39.02 11.07 48.32
C ASP A 19 38.96 10.36 49.69
N PHE A 20 38.15 10.84 50.65
CA PHE A 20 37.97 10.12 51.93
C PHE A 20 36.53 9.70 52.27
N ILE A 21 35.51 10.26 51.61
CA ILE A 21 34.09 9.94 51.90
C ILE A 21 33.55 8.81 51.01
N THR A 22 34.10 8.62 49.81
CA THR A 22 33.79 7.48 48.92
C THR A 22 34.44 6.17 49.36
N LEU A 23 35.48 6.21 50.22
CA LEU A 23 36.14 5.02 50.74
C LEU A 23 35.39 4.30 51.89
N PHE A 24 34.32 4.91 52.44
CA PHE A 24 33.60 4.36 53.60
C PHE A 24 32.07 4.22 53.45
N ASN A 25 31.47 4.58 52.32
CA ASN A 25 30.09 4.17 52.04
C ASN A 25 30.11 2.74 51.49
N LYS A 26 30.19 1.75 52.38
CA LYS A 26 29.85 0.37 52.02
C LYS A 26 28.40 0.35 51.56
N GLU A 27 28.17 -0.26 50.40
CA GLU A 27 26.82 -0.41 49.85
C GLU A 27 25.96 -1.19 50.85
N LYS A 28 24.87 -0.60 51.32
CA LYS A 28 23.95 -1.24 52.26
C LYS A 28 23.27 -2.43 51.59
N VAL A 29 22.98 -3.48 52.37
CA VAL A 29 22.13 -4.58 51.91
C VAL A 29 20.75 -4.00 51.58
N ARG A 30 20.28 -4.26 50.35
CA ARG A 30 18.97 -3.84 49.84
C ARG A 30 17.83 -4.59 50.49
N GLU A 31 16.63 -4.01 50.46
CA GLU A 31 15.43 -4.60 51.05
C GLU A 31 14.49 -5.18 49.98
N PRO A 32 13.60 -6.13 50.34
CA PRO A 32 12.52 -6.55 49.44
C PRO A 32 11.67 -5.36 48.97
N GLY A 33 11.34 -5.32 47.68
CA GLY A 33 10.66 -4.23 47.00
C GLY A 33 11.59 -3.24 46.30
N ASP A 34 12.87 -3.20 46.65
CA ASP A 34 13.87 -2.38 45.96
C ASP A 34 14.28 -2.99 44.61
N ASN A 35 14.75 -2.15 43.69
CA ASN A 35 15.53 -2.62 42.55
C ASN A 35 16.94 -3.05 43.01
N LEU A 36 17.52 -4.04 42.32
CA LEU A 36 18.85 -4.58 42.63
C LEU A 36 19.98 -3.54 42.48
N TYR A 37 19.79 -2.59 41.56
CA TYR A 37 20.70 -1.48 41.27
C TYR A 37 19.91 -0.16 41.19
N ASP A 38 20.50 0.90 41.74
CA ASP A 38 19.96 2.27 41.61
C ASP A 38 20.43 2.96 40.33
N ASP A 39 21.58 2.53 39.80
CA ASP A 39 22.16 3.11 38.61
C ASP A 39 21.26 2.90 37.38
N ASN A 40 21.32 3.86 36.46
CA ASN A 40 20.65 3.73 35.17
C ASN A 40 21.48 2.81 34.25
N LEU A 41 21.24 1.51 34.36
CA LEU A 41 21.86 0.46 33.56
C LEU A 41 21.53 0.57 32.07
N LEU A 42 20.49 1.32 31.67
CA LEU A 42 20.21 1.58 30.24
C LEU A 42 21.31 2.41 29.56
N THR A 43 22.21 3.04 30.33
CA THR A 43 23.41 3.72 29.81
C THR A 43 24.58 2.78 29.54
N THR A 44 24.39 1.47 29.69
CA THR A 44 25.41 0.45 29.42
C THR A 44 25.90 0.54 27.98
N ALA A 45 27.21 0.69 27.81
CA ALA A 45 27.90 0.67 26.52
C ALA A 45 28.84 -0.54 26.39
N LYS A 46 29.12 -1.26 27.47
CA LYS A 46 29.94 -2.47 27.47
C LYS A 46 29.42 -3.52 28.43
N ILE A 47 29.36 -4.77 27.98
CA ILE A 47 28.96 -5.94 28.76
C ILE A 47 30.10 -6.96 28.75
N THR A 48 30.48 -7.45 29.92
CA THR A 48 31.33 -8.64 30.04
C THR A 48 30.51 -9.77 30.66
N ILE A 49 30.42 -10.90 29.96
CA ILE A 49 29.76 -12.12 30.44
C ILE A 49 30.82 -13.19 30.62
N LEU A 50 30.95 -13.71 31.84
CA LEU A 50 31.80 -14.85 32.17
C LEU A 50 30.90 -16.04 32.42
N THR A 51 31.04 -17.10 31.61
CA THR A 51 30.25 -18.33 31.79
C THR A 51 31.04 -19.37 32.59
N GLY A 52 30.37 -20.43 33.04
CA GLY A 52 30.95 -21.43 33.93
C GLY A 52 32.11 -22.27 33.41
N LYS A 53 32.57 -22.02 32.17
CA LYS A 53 33.80 -22.60 31.62
C LYS A 53 34.95 -21.60 31.59
N GLU A 54 34.85 -20.52 32.38
CA GLU A 54 35.72 -19.33 32.33
C GLU A 54 35.75 -18.67 30.93
N GLN A 55 34.78 -18.99 30.07
CA GLN A 55 34.69 -18.38 28.77
C GLN A 55 34.19 -16.95 28.93
N ARG A 56 34.98 -16.02 28.41
CA ARG A 56 34.75 -14.59 28.47
C ARG A 56 34.12 -14.13 27.17
N PHE A 57 33.03 -13.38 27.30
CA PHE A 57 32.37 -12.69 26.22
C PHE A 57 32.36 -11.21 26.50
N VAL A 58 32.75 -10.40 25.53
CA VAL A 58 32.75 -8.95 25.64
C VAL A 58 31.91 -8.38 24.51
N PHE A 59 30.92 -7.57 24.86
CA PHE A 59 30.07 -6.85 23.93
C PHE A 59 30.22 -5.35 24.15
N GLU A 60 30.41 -4.59 23.08
CA GLU A 60 30.61 -3.14 23.11
C GLU A 60 29.67 -2.46 22.11
N TYR A 61 29.10 -1.32 22.50
CA TYR A 61 28.19 -0.55 21.68
C TYR A 61 28.96 0.46 20.82
N ASP A 62 28.82 0.35 19.50
CA ASP A 62 29.34 1.31 18.55
C ASP A 62 28.32 2.44 18.36
N HIS A 63 28.55 3.57 19.02
CA HIS A 63 27.70 4.76 18.93
C HIS A 63 27.66 5.38 17.53
N SER A 64 28.69 5.18 16.70
CA SER A 64 28.73 5.74 15.35
C SER A 64 27.79 4.99 14.40
N LYS A 65 27.67 3.67 14.59
CA LYS A 65 26.81 2.81 13.78
C LYS A 65 25.47 2.47 14.45
N GLY A 66 25.34 2.73 15.75
CA GLY A 66 24.17 2.37 16.54
C GLY A 66 24.02 0.85 16.76
N LEU A 67 25.13 0.10 16.73
CA LEU A 67 25.12 -1.37 16.73
C LEU A 67 25.98 -1.93 17.87
N TRP A 68 25.58 -3.09 18.40
CA TRP A 68 26.42 -3.86 19.33
C TRP A 68 27.37 -4.77 18.56
N ASN A 69 28.61 -4.87 19.04
CA ASN A 69 29.62 -5.80 18.53
C ASN A 69 30.11 -6.69 19.66
N CYS A 70 30.36 -7.96 19.35
CA CYS A 70 31.07 -8.89 20.21
C CYS A 70 32.55 -8.83 19.89
N THR A 71 33.34 -8.25 20.79
CA THR A 71 34.81 -8.16 20.64
C THR A 71 35.51 -9.42 21.14
N GLU A 72 34.92 -10.19 22.05
CA GLU A 72 35.46 -11.49 22.47
C GLU A 72 34.34 -12.53 22.56
N PRO A 73 34.51 -13.74 22.00
CA PRO A 73 35.63 -14.21 21.18
C PRO A 73 35.47 -13.97 19.67
N TRP A 74 34.33 -13.44 19.21
CA TRP A 74 33.93 -13.54 17.79
C TRP A 74 34.38 -12.41 16.87
N GLN A 75 34.70 -11.21 17.40
CA GLN A 75 35.04 -10.04 16.59
C GLN A 75 33.99 -9.77 15.48
N ASP A 76 32.71 -9.76 15.87
CA ASP A 76 31.57 -9.78 14.94
C ASP A 76 30.35 -9.05 15.54
N ARG A 77 29.37 -8.69 14.72
CA ARG A 77 28.15 -7.99 15.15
C ARG A 77 27.31 -8.84 16.12
N ALA A 78 26.74 -8.19 17.13
CA ALA A 78 25.89 -8.79 18.14
C ALA A 78 24.42 -8.31 18.02
N ASP A 79 23.49 -9.16 18.45
CA ASP A 79 22.06 -8.88 18.43
C ASP A 79 21.66 -8.03 19.64
N GLY A 80 21.76 -6.71 19.43
CA GLY A 80 21.33 -5.70 20.39
C GLY A 80 19.89 -5.89 20.86
N PRO A 81 18.89 -5.78 19.96
CA PRO A 81 17.48 -5.74 20.33
C PRO A 81 16.94 -7.02 20.97
N LEU A 82 17.30 -8.21 20.47
CA LEU A 82 16.67 -9.46 20.92
C LEU A 82 17.41 -10.14 22.07
N HIS A 83 18.69 -9.83 22.30
CA HIS A 83 19.49 -10.56 23.28
C HIS A 83 20.20 -9.66 24.30
N ILE A 84 20.85 -8.59 23.85
CA ILE A 84 21.56 -7.68 24.77
C ILE A 84 20.61 -6.78 25.55
N ALA A 85 19.62 -6.16 24.88
CA ALA A 85 18.69 -5.26 25.52
C ALA A 85 17.82 -5.94 26.61
N PRO A 86 17.28 -7.17 26.39
CA PRO A 86 16.57 -7.89 27.45
C PRO A 86 17.45 -8.21 28.67
N LEU A 87 18.75 -8.51 28.47
CA LEU A 87 19.68 -8.74 29.58
C LEU A 87 19.87 -7.47 30.43
N ILE A 88 20.11 -6.32 29.79
CA ILE A 88 20.26 -5.03 30.47
C ILE A 88 18.96 -4.66 31.18
N LEU A 89 17.82 -4.81 30.49
CA LEU A 89 16.51 -4.48 31.04
C LEU A 89 16.18 -5.34 32.27
N MET A 90 16.48 -6.65 32.23
CA MET A 90 16.31 -7.52 33.38
C MET A 90 17.11 -7.03 34.57
N ALA A 91 18.39 -6.69 34.39
CA ALA A 91 19.19 -6.14 35.47
C ALA A 91 18.64 -4.80 36.00
N GLN A 92 18.12 -3.94 35.11
CA GLN A 92 17.56 -2.63 35.43
C GLN A 92 16.27 -2.74 36.25
N THR A 93 15.43 -3.73 35.94
CA THR A 93 14.10 -3.92 36.54
C THR A 93 14.06 -5.08 37.54
N ALA A 94 15.23 -5.62 37.93
CA ALA A 94 15.34 -6.73 38.85
C ALA A 94 14.90 -6.28 40.24
N GLU A 95 13.65 -6.54 40.59
CA GLU A 95 13.06 -6.19 41.87
C GLU A 95 13.31 -7.32 42.87
N ILE A 96 13.82 -6.98 44.04
CA ILE A 96 14.15 -7.91 45.11
C ILE A 96 12.87 -8.37 45.80
N GLN A 97 12.70 -9.68 45.93
CA GLN A 97 11.54 -10.32 46.57
C GLN A 97 11.93 -10.92 47.92
N GLU A 98 13.19 -11.35 48.04
CA GLU A 98 13.74 -11.90 49.26
C GLU A 98 15.25 -11.63 49.30
N VAL A 99 15.77 -11.43 50.51
CA VAL A 99 17.20 -11.23 50.78
C VAL A 99 17.65 -12.35 51.72
N ILE A 100 18.66 -13.09 51.29
CA ILE A 100 19.17 -14.26 51.98
C ILE A 100 20.59 -13.99 52.43
N ASP A 101 20.84 -14.10 53.73
CA ASP A 101 22.16 -13.98 54.30
C ASP A 101 23.04 -15.15 53.85
N ILE A 102 24.18 -14.85 53.23
CA ILE A 102 25.04 -15.87 52.66
C ILE A 102 25.76 -16.70 53.73
N ASP A 103 25.91 -16.17 54.94
CA ASP A 103 26.63 -16.81 56.04
C ASP A 103 25.78 -17.89 56.72
N GLU A 104 24.46 -17.86 56.51
CA GLU A 104 23.49 -18.78 57.12
C GLU A 104 23.16 -19.98 56.22
N VAL A 105 23.63 -19.99 54.97
CA VAL A 105 23.19 -20.95 53.94
C VAL A 105 24.32 -21.43 53.02
N ASP A 106 24.21 -22.65 52.48
CA ASP A 106 25.09 -23.11 51.41
C ASP A 106 24.70 -22.46 50.07
N ARG A 107 25.58 -21.63 49.53
CA ARG A 107 25.47 -20.93 48.23
C ARG A 107 25.13 -21.86 47.07
N LYS A 108 25.60 -23.11 47.11
CA LYS A 108 25.30 -24.13 46.08
C LYS A 108 23.81 -24.43 46.01
N THR A 109 23.10 -24.32 47.13
CA THR A 109 21.64 -24.52 47.20
C THR A 109 20.92 -23.54 46.29
N PHE A 110 21.45 -22.34 46.08
CA PHE A 110 20.85 -21.31 45.22
C PHE A 110 21.42 -21.32 43.80
N GLY A 111 22.19 -22.35 43.43
CA GLY A 111 22.85 -22.43 42.12
C GLY A 111 23.97 -21.40 41.95
N ILE A 112 24.40 -20.72 43.02
CA ILE A 112 25.50 -19.76 42.97
C ILE A 112 26.80 -20.52 43.26
N THR A 113 27.51 -20.84 42.19
CA THR A 113 28.76 -21.58 42.19
C THR A 113 29.86 -20.76 41.51
N LYS A 114 31.07 -21.32 41.43
CA LYS A 114 32.14 -20.75 40.60
C LYS A 114 31.79 -20.73 39.11
N ASP A 115 30.87 -21.61 38.69
CA ASP A 115 30.49 -21.80 37.29
C ASP A 115 29.23 -20.99 36.92
N SER A 116 28.71 -20.20 37.86
CA SER A 116 27.55 -19.33 37.62
C SER A 116 27.89 -18.23 36.60
N PRO A 117 27.01 -17.95 35.63
CA PRO A 117 27.18 -16.82 34.73
C PRO A 117 27.36 -15.53 35.52
N ARG A 118 28.41 -14.77 35.23
CA ARG A 118 28.67 -13.46 35.82
C ARG A 118 28.57 -12.39 34.74
N ILE A 119 27.78 -11.36 35.02
CA ILE A 119 27.51 -10.23 34.15
C ILE A 119 28.12 -8.98 34.75
N ILE A 120 28.86 -8.22 33.95
CA ILE A 120 29.46 -6.94 34.32
C ILE A 120 29.06 -5.90 33.28
N LEU A 121 28.43 -4.82 33.70
CA LEU A 121 27.96 -3.73 32.83
C LEU A 121 28.79 -2.48 33.09
N HIS A 122 29.21 -1.80 32.03
CA HIS A 122 29.92 -0.52 32.12
C HIS A 122 29.26 0.54 31.23
N ASN A 123 29.35 1.80 31.66
CA ASN A 123 28.95 2.97 30.87
C ASN A 123 30.01 3.32 29.81
N THR A 124 29.81 4.42 29.08
CA THR A 124 30.74 4.93 28.07
C THR A 124 32.05 5.49 28.64
N GLN A 125 32.08 5.86 29.92
CA GLN A 125 33.28 6.35 30.62
C GLN A 125 34.15 5.20 31.16
N GLY A 126 33.61 3.97 31.16
CA GLY A 126 34.26 2.77 31.68
C GLY A 126 33.92 2.47 33.14
N ASP A 127 33.01 3.24 33.77
CA ASP A 127 32.57 2.98 35.13
C ASP A 127 31.71 1.71 35.18
N GLU A 128 31.96 0.85 36.18
CA GLU A 128 31.15 -0.34 36.43
C GLU A 128 29.78 0.08 36.99
N LEU A 129 28.71 -0.17 36.22
CA LEU A 129 27.33 0.10 36.60
C LEU A 129 26.71 -1.07 37.36
N ALA A 130 27.07 -2.30 37.02
CA ALA A 130 26.53 -3.50 37.66
C ALA A 130 27.51 -4.67 37.54
N ASN A 131 27.50 -5.55 38.56
CA ASN A 131 28.35 -6.74 38.59
C ASN A 131 27.73 -7.83 39.46
N PHE A 132 27.19 -8.86 38.82
CA PHE A 132 26.41 -9.89 39.48
C PHE A 132 26.61 -11.28 38.87
N ALA A 133 26.42 -12.30 39.70
CA ALA A 133 26.35 -13.69 39.30
C ALA A 133 24.90 -14.20 39.37
N ILE A 134 24.53 -15.02 38.40
CA ILE A 134 23.18 -15.59 38.27
C ILE A 134 23.18 -17.02 38.81
N GLY A 135 22.36 -17.25 39.83
CA GLY A 135 22.06 -18.55 40.42
C GLY A 135 20.95 -19.27 39.68
N ARG A 136 20.30 -20.27 40.29
CA ARG A 136 19.20 -21.03 39.67
C ARG A 136 17.89 -20.24 39.63
N THR A 137 16.98 -20.59 38.72
CA THR A 137 15.57 -20.18 38.79
C THR A 137 14.91 -20.67 40.07
N SER A 138 14.04 -19.86 40.65
CA SER A 138 13.21 -20.22 41.80
C SER A 138 11.84 -20.73 41.34
N PRO A 139 11.22 -21.70 42.06
CA PRO A 139 9.83 -22.07 41.82
C PRO A 139 8.85 -20.97 42.23
N TRP A 140 9.26 -20.03 43.09
CA TRP A 140 8.45 -18.89 43.49
C TRP A 140 8.35 -17.86 42.36
N LYS A 141 7.18 -17.27 42.18
CA LYS A 141 6.91 -16.25 41.16
C LYS A 141 6.27 -15.05 41.83
N LYS A 142 6.63 -13.85 41.40
CA LYS A 142 5.96 -12.64 41.86
C LYS A 142 4.59 -12.56 41.20
N LEU A 143 3.53 -12.49 42.00
CA LEU A 143 2.20 -12.17 41.52
C LEU A 143 2.09 -10.65 41.36
N ILE A 144 1.67 -10.22 40.18
CA ILE A 144 1.25 -8.84 39.93
C ILE A 144 -0.26 -8.87 39.73
N GLU A 145 -0.98 -8.23 40.65
CA GLU A 145 -2.44 -8.13 40.63
C GLU A 145 -2.88 -7.01 39.66
N GLY A 146 -3.83 -7.32 38.79
CA GLY A 146 -4.39 -6.44 37.75
C GLY A 146 -5.70 -6.99 37.21
N GLU A 147 -6.15 -6.54 36.03
CA GLU A 147 -7.32 -7.13 35.34
C GLU A 147 -7.10 -8.61 34.99
N GLU A 148 -5.85 -9.00 34.76
CA GLU A 148 -5.39 -10.39 34.68
C GLU A 148 -4.24 -10.61 35.66
N GLU A 149 -4.21 -11.77 36.32
CA GLU A 149 -3.12 -12.17 37.21
C GLU A 149 -1.87 -12.51 36.41
N ILE A 150 -0.77 -11.78 36.62
CA ILE A 150 0.51 -12.02 35.95
C ILE A 150 1.50 -12.63 36.95
N LEU A 151 2.03 -13.81 36.63
CA LEU A 151 3.09 -14.46 37.40
C LEU A 151 4.46 -14.21 36.76
N VAL A 152 5.26 -13.35 37.37
CA VAL A 152 6.62 -13.03 36.93
C VAL A 152 7.62 -14.04 37.52
N PRO A 153 8.42 -14.73 36.70
CA PRO A 153 9.47 -15.64 37.17
C PRO A 153 10.50 -14.94 38.07
N THR A 154 11.17 -15.70 38.92
CA THR A 154 12.26 -15.18 39.76
C THR A 154 13.51 -16.03 39.70
N VAL A 155 14.65 -15.39 39.93
CA VAL A 155 15.98 -16.00 39.86
C VAL A 155 16.83 -15.52 41.02
N PHE A 156 17.69 -16.39 41.54
CA PHE A 156 18.66 -15.99 42.57
C PHE A 156 19.81 -15.22 41.93
N ILE A 157 20.14 -14.04 42.45
CA ILE A 157 21.22 -13.18 41.98
C ILE A 157 22.14 -12.85 43.15
N ARG A 158 23.45 -12.84 42.89
CA ARG A 158 24.46 -12.36 43.85
C ARG A 158 25.25 -11.21 43.27
N LYS A 159 25.22 -10.07 43.94
CA LYS A 159 26.14 -8.95 43.63
C LYS A 159 27.59 -9.34 43.95
N ARG A 160 28.52 -8.90 43.12
CA ARG A 160 29.96 -9.20 43.24
C ARG A 160 30.80 -7.98 43.65
N HIS A 161 30.19 -6.80 43.71
CA HIS A 161 30.82 -5.60 44.25
C HIS A 161 30.95 -5.70 45.78
N LYS A 162 32.03 -5.14 46.36
CA LYS A 162 32.43 -5.28 47.78
C LYS A 162 31.37 -4.72 48.76
N PRO A 163 30.49 -5.54 49.38
CA PRO A 163 29.54 -5.01 50.35
C PRO A 163 30.08 -5.19 51.78
N GLU A 164 29.42 -4.53 52.73
CA GLU A 164 29.64 -4.72 54.16
C GLU A 164 29.26 -6.13 54.65
N LYS A 165 28.33 -6.78 53.95
CA LYS A 165 27.81 -8.12 54.22
C LYS A 165 27.39 -8.78 52.90
N GLU A 166 27.80 -10.03 52.67
CA GLU A 166 27.47 -10.76 51.45
C GLU A 166 26.03 -11.31 51.52
N ALA A 167 25.23 -11.13 50.47
CA ALA A 167 23.84 -11.62 50.40
C ALA A 167 23.53 -12.25 49.03
N ILE A 168 22.48 -13.08 49.01
CA ILE A 168 21.83 -13.62 47.82
C ILE A 168 20.44 -12.98 47.73
N TYR A 169 20.09 -12.46 46.56
CA TYR A 169 18.81 -11.82 46.32
C TYR A 169 17.93 -12.73 45.46
N LEU A 170 16.67 -12.91 45.82
CA LEU A 170 15.67 -13.45 44.91
C LEU A 170 15.08 -12.29 44.12
N CYS A 171 15.32 -12.23 42.81
CA CYS A 171 14.92 -11.10 41.96
C CYS A 171 13.91 -11.52 40.91
N THR A 172 13.03 -10.61 40.50
CA THR A 172 12.19 -10.78 39.31
C THR A 172 13.04 -10.93 38.04
N ASP A 173 12.59 -11.79 37.14
CA ASP A 173 13.22 -12.04 35.83
C ASP A 173 12.26 -11.61 34.71
N SER A 174 12.46 -10.39 34.20
CA SER A 174 11.64 -9.85 33.11
C SER A 174 11.93 -10.49 31.74
N THR A 175 12.96 -11.34 31.61
CA THR A 175 13.17 -12.13 30.39
C THR A 175 12.27 -13.36 30.32
N GLY A 176 11.66 -13.75 31.44
CA GLY A 176 10.86 -14.95 31.62
C GLY A 176 11.70 -16.22 31.89
N ASP A 177 12.92 -16.30 31.35
CA ASP A 177 13.92 -17.31 31.69
C ASP A 177 15.32 -16.85 31.25
N ILE A 178 16.05 -16.25 32.18
CA ILE A 178 17.39 -15.73 31.94
C ILE A 178 18.39 -16.82 31.56
N HIS A 179 18.17 -18.06 32.00
CA HIS A 179 19.06 -19.17 31.64
C HIS A 179 18.89 -19.56 30.18
N LYS A 180 17.66 -19.53 29.67
CA LYS A 180 17.40 -19.71 28.24
C LYS A 180 18.01 -18.59 27.41
N LEU A 181 18.08 -17.36 27.93
CA LEU A 181 18.79 -16.28 27.24
C LEU A 181 20.29 -16.60 27.15
N LEU A 182 20.89 -17.11 28.22
CA LEU A 182 22.33 -17.39 28.33
C LEU A 182 22.76 -18.79 27.83
N GLU A 183 21.86 -19.55 27.22
CA GLU A 183 22.11 -20.91 26.75
C GLU A 183 23.05 -20.96 25.53
N ASN A 184 23.45 -22.18 25.11
CA ASN A 184 24.21 -22.43 23.89
C ASN A 184 25.44 -21.53 23.72
N ASN A 185 26.12 -21.24 24.84
CA ASN A 185 27.33 -20.43 24.86
C ASN A 185 27.15 -19.04 24.21
N LEU A 186 25.97 -18.44 24.41
CA LEU A 186 25.59 -17.14 23.87
C LEU A 186 25.59 -17.07 22.35
N GLU A 187 25.52 -18.18 21.62
CA GLU A 187 25.53 -18.17 20.15
C GLU A 187 24.43 -17.25 19.59
N ARG A 188 23.27 -17.20 20.25
CA ARG A 188 22.16 -16.31 19.89
C ARG A 188 22.41 -14.82 20.12
N PHE A 189 23.37 -14.45 20.96
CA PHE A 189 23.80 -13.05 21.11
C PHE A 189 24.52 -12.53 19.85
N ARG A 190 24.93 -13.41 18.94
CA ARG A 190 25.46 -12.99 17.63
C ARG A 190 24.32 -12.55 16.72
N ASP A 191 24.54 -11.53 15.92
CA ASP A 191 23.54 -11.10 14.96
C ASP A 191 23.47 -12.06 13.77
N HIS A 192 22.38 -12.81 13.67
CA HIS A 192 22.13 -13.78 12.60
C HIS A 192 21.61 -13.15 11.31
N ARG A 193 21.36 -11.84 11.28
CA ARG A 193 20.93 -11.13 10.08
C ARG A 193 22.16 -10.81 9.23
N PRO A 194 22.15 -11.06 7.91
CA PRO A 194 23.24 -10.62 7.04
C PRO A 194 23.43 -9.11 7.11
N PHE A 195 22.34 -8.36 6.98
CA PHE A 195 22.37 -6.90 6.99
C PHE A 195 21.78 -6.30 8.27
N ALA A 196 22.37 -5.21 8.76
CA ALA A 196 21.76 -4.33 9.75
C ALA A 196 21.01 -3.19 9.03
N LEU A 197 19.94 -3.53 8.30
CA LEU A 197 19.24 -2.54 7.47
C LEU A 197 18.35 -1.62 8.28
N ASN A 198 18.57 -0.32 8.13
CA ASN A 198 17.53 0.67 8.28
C ASN A 198 16.95 0.99 6.90
N VAL A 199 15.72 0.55 6.63
CA VAL A 199 15.08 0.72 5.31
C VAL A 199 14.90 2.21 4.93
N HIS A 200 14.82 3.11 5.91
CA HIS A 200 14.71 4.56 5.69
C HIS A 200 16.04 5.24 5.31
N ASP A 201 17.17 4.61 5.64
CA ASP A 201 18.50 5.11 5.28
C ASP A 201 19.05 4.42 4.02
N LEU A 202 18.32 3.46 3.47
CA LEU A 202 18.70 2.75 2.26
C LEU A 202 18.62 3.71 1.07
N LYS A 203 19.63 3.70 0.20
CA LYS A 203 19.73 4.54 -1.01
C LYS A 203 19.59 3.72 -2.28
N GLN A 204 20.19 2.52 -2.28
CA GLN A 204 20.21 1.62 -3.42
C GLN A 204 20.17 0.16 -2.98
N VAL A 205 19.49 -0.67 -3.77
CA VAL A 205 19.58 -2.14 -3.70
C VAL A 205 19.90 -2.68 -5.08
N ARG A 206 20.99 -3.43 -5.19
CA ARG A 206 21.37 -4.20 -6.37
C ARG A 206 21.04 -5.65 -6.15
N LEU A 207 20.32 -6.28 -7.09
CA LEU A 207 20.08 -7.72 -7.13
C LEU A 207 20.65 -8.27 -8.43
N LYS A 208 21.66 -9.13 -8.33
CA LYS A 208 22.33 -9.75 -9.48
C LYS A 208 22.23 -11.27 -9.40
N ARG A 209 21.82 -11.88 -10.52
CA ARG A 209 21.71 -13.34 -10.70
C ARG A 209 22.20 -13.70 -12.10
N GLY A 210 23.39 -14.28 -12.21
CA GLY A 210 24.00 -14.56 -13.52
C GLY A 210 24.18 -13.27 -14.33
N SER A 211 23.56 -13.20 -15.52
CA SER A 211 23.55 -12.02 -16.39
C SER A 211 22.44 -11.01 -16.08
N SER A 212 21.47 -11.36 -15.23
CA SER A 212 20.39 -10.45 -14.82
C SER A 212 20.89 -9.54 -13.70
N GLU A 213 20.71 -8.24 -13.88
CA GLU A 213 21.01 -7.22 -12.88
C GLU A 213 19.82 -6.27 -12.75
N ILE A 214 19.31 -6.15 -11.53
CA ILE A 214 18.25 -5.22 -11.16
C ILE A 214 18.83 -4.23 -10.17
N ILE A 215 18.70 -2.94 -10.46
CA ILE A 215 19.08 -1.87 -9.52
C ILE A 215 17.84 -1.07 -9.18
N LEU A 216 17.51 -1.06 -7.89
CA LEU A 216 16.52 -0.18 -7.30
C LEU A 216 17.25 0.99 -6.63
N GLN A 217 16.82 2.21 -6.90
CA GLN A 217 17.37 3.41 -6.24
C GLN A 217 16.31 4.50 -6.05
N HIS A 218 16.59 5.43 -5.16
CA HIS A 218 15.84 6.68 -5.03
C HIS A 218 16.77 7.79 -4.54
N GLU A 219 16.38 9.05 -4.80
CA GLU A 219 17.25 10.20 -4.57
C GLU A 219 17.28 10.69 -3.12
N ALA A 220 16.27 10.34 -2.31
CA ALA A 220 16.14 10.70 -0.89
C ALA A 220 15.07 9.82 -0.20
N ASP A 221 15.10 9.64 1.12
CA ASP A 221 14.16 8.79 1.93
C ASP A 221 12.68 8.83 1.48
N LYS A 222 12.15 10.01 1.13
CA LYS A 222 10.74 10.18 0.72
C LYS A 222 10.49 10.12 -0.79
N ALA A 223 11.55 10.06 -1.61
CA ALA A 223 11.44 9.93 -3.05
C ALA A 223 10.93 8.54 -3.43
N ALA A 224 10.23 8.44 -4.57
CA ALA A 224 9.77 7.15 -5.07
C ALA A 224 10.96 6.31 -5.56
N TRP A 225 10.92 5.02 -5.23
CA TRP A 225 11.87 4.04 -5.78
C TRP A 225 11.69 3.90 -7.29
N LYS A 226 12.81 3.79 -7.99
CA LYS A 226 12.88 3.54 -9.43
C LYS A 226 13.78 2.35 -9.71
N ILE A 227 13.50 1.65 -10.79
CA ILE A 227 14.41 0.65 -11.37
C ILE A 227 15.26 1.37 -12.40
N THR A 228 16.58 1.27 -12.30
CA THR A 228 17.52 1.86 -13.28
C THR A 228 18.26 0.84 -14.12
N LYS A 229 18.22 -0.43 -13.70
CA LYS A 229 18.65 -1.57 -14.51
C LYS A 229 17.61 -2.69 -14.45
N PRO A 230 17.37 -3.41 -15.57
CA PRO A 230 18.04 -3.28 -16.86
C PRO A 230 17.57 -2.07 -17.69
N LEU A 231 16.47 -1.44 -17.29
CA LEU A 231 15.83 -0.30 -17.96
C LEU A 231 15.36 0.69 -16.89
N GLU A 232 15.21 1.96 -17.27
CA GLU A 232 14.59 2.99 -16.43
C GLU A 232 13.07 2.75 -16.36
N LEU A 233 12.58 2.26 -15.22
CA LEU A 233 11.18 1.87 -15.02
C LEU A 233 10.65 2.36 -13.66
N GLU A 234 9.36 2.69 -13.62
CA GLU A 234 8.66 2.94 -12.36
C GLU A 234 8.47 1.61 -11.59
N THR A 235 8.47 1.68 -10.27
CA THR A 235 8.27 0.53 -9.39
C THR A 235 6.81 0.31 -9.01
N ASP A 236 6.45 -0.94 -8.73
CA ASP A 236 5.31 -1.25 -7.89
C ASP A 236 5.72 -1.02 -6.43
N ARG A 237 5.07 -0.04 -5.78
CA ARG A 237 5.39 0.37 -4.41
C ARG A 237 5.23 -0.78 -3.42
N LYS A 238 4.19 -1.61 -3.56
CA LYS A 238 3.90 -2.70 -2.62
C LYS A 238 4.93 -3.82 -2.76
N ALA A 239 5.26 -4.21 -3.98
CA ALA A 239 6.26 -5.22 -4.25
C ALA A 239 7.67 -4.77 -3.81
N THR A 240 8.02 -3.51 -4.08
CA THR A 240 9.30 -2.93 -3.66
C THR A 240 9.42 -2.92 -2.14
N GLN A 241 8.42 -2.41 -1.42
CA GLN A 241 8.44 -2.41 0.05
C GLN A 241 8.43 -3.83 0.63
N GLY A 242 7.72 -4.76 -0.02
CA GLY A 242 7.78 -6.18 0.31
C GLY A 242 9.20 -6.74 0.20
N PHE A 243 9.89 -6.45 -0.90
CA PHE A 243 11.28 -6.87 -1.11
C PHE A 243 12.23 -6.27 -0.06
N LEU A 244 12.15 -4.97 0.21
CA LEU A 244 12.99 -4.32 1.22
C LEU A 244 12.75 -4.91 2.63
N ALA A 245 11.49 -5.19 2.97
CA ALA A 245 11.14 -5.85 4.22
C ALA A 245 11.61 -7.31 4.27
N THR A 246 11.63 -8.03 3.14
CA THR A 246 12.24 -9.36 3.05
C THR A 246 13.72 -9.29 3.38
N LEU A 247 14.46 -8.33 2.82
CA LEU A 247 15.89 -8.15 3.09
C LEU A 247 16.18 -7.88 4.57
N SER A 248 15.38 -7.03 5.23
CA SER A 248 15.55 -6.73 6.65
C SER A 248 15.22 -7.91 7.58
N LYS A 249 14.52 -8.92 7.07
CA LYS A 249 14.08 -10.11 7.82
C LYS A 249 14.92 -11.37 7.51
N LEU A 250 15.89 -11.27 6.60
CA LEU A 250 16.81 -12.37 6.35
C LEU A 250 17.56 -12.71 7.65
N THR A 251 17.43 -13.95 8.09
CA THR A 251 18.04 -14.45 9.33
C THR A 251 18.59 -15.85 9.08
N ALA A 252 19.84 -16.08 9.48
CA ALA A 252 20.47 -17.38 9.43
C ALA A 252 19.99 -18.28 10.56
N VAL A 253 19.88 -19.58 10.27
CA VAL A 253 19.68 -20.61 11.31
C VAL A 253 20.95 -20.88 12.10
N LYS A 254 22.11 -20.59 11.52
CA LYS A 254 23.42 -20.79 12.15
C LYS A 254 24.49 -19.89 11.53
N LEU A 255 25.48 -19.53 12.34
CA LEU A 255 26.68 -18.81 11.89
C LEU A 255 27.89 -19.72 12.02
N HIS A 256 28.73 -19.75 10.99
CA HIS A 256 29.94 -20.57 10.94
C HIS A 256 31.18 -19.67 10.79
N PRO A 257 32.29 -19.96 11.48
CA PRO A 257 33.58 -19.34 11.17
C PRO A 257 33.93 -19.54 9.69
N ARG A 258 34.52 -18.53 9.04
CA ARG A 258 34.85 -18.61 7.61
C ARG A 258 35.69 -19.82 7.24
N ALA A 259 36.65 -20.18 8.09
CA ALA A 259 37.55 -21.31 7.92
C ALA A 259 36.89 -22.68 8.12
N SER A 260 35.70 -22.76 8.74
CA SER A 260 35.04 -24.05 9.03
C SER A 260 34.13 -24.55 7.91
N VAL A 261 33.89 -23.75 6.86
CA VAL A 261 33.01 -24.10 5.74
C VAL A 261 33.78 -23.96 4.42
N THR A 262 33.75 -25.01 3.60
CA THR A 262 34.22 -24.95 2.21
C THR A 262 33.10 -24.39 1.34
N LEU A 263 33.30 -23.19 0.81
CA LEU A 263 32.34 -22.55 -0.10
C LEU A 263 32.66 -22.96 -1.55
N PRO A 264 31.66 -23.01 -2.45
CA PRO A 264 31.91 -23.28 -3.86
C PRO A 264 32.87 -22.26 -4.49
N ASP A 265 33.92 -22.74 -5.16
CA ASP A 265 34.86 -21.89 -5.90
C ASP A 265 34.23 -21.31 -7.19
N ASN A 266 33.21 -21.99 -7.73
CA ASN A 266 32.51 -21.54 -8.91
C ASN A 266 31.39 -20.55 -8.54
N LEU A 267 31.56 -19.29 -8.94
CA LEU A 267 30.60 -18.22 -8.70
C LEU A 267 29.44 -18.19 -9.71
N THR A 268 29.33 -19.20 -10.58
CA THR A 268 28.19 -19.34 -11.51
C THR A 268 26.91 -19.61 -10.72
N ASN A 269 25.82 -18.91 -11.05
CA ASN A 269 24.50 -19.01 -10.39
C ASN A 269 24.45 -18.55 -8.92
N ILE A 270 25.41 -17.75 -8.47
CA ILE A 270 25.28 -17.04 -7.19
C ILE A 270 24.23 -15.92 -7.32
N THR A 271 23.48 -15.71 -6.24
CA THR A 271 22.67 -14.51 -6.06
C THR A 271 23.45 -13.49 -5.25
N GLU A 272 23.73 -12.33 -5.82
CA GLU A 272 24.35 -11.21 -5.10
C GLU A 272 23.30 -10.15 -4.79
N ILE A 273 23.29 -9.67 -3.56
CA ILE A 273 22.46 -8.55 -3.12
C ILE A 273 23.38 -7.49 -2.54
N GLY A 274 23.50 -6.36 -3.23
CA GLY A 274 24.22 -5.18 -2.79
C GLY A 274 23.27 -4.18 -2.14
N VAL A 275 23.65 -3.60 -1.01
CA VAL A 275 22.92 -2.51 -0.37
C VAL A 275 23.86 -1.32 -0.16
N THR A 276 23.36 -0.13 -0.44
CA THR A 276 24.08 1.14 -0.19
C THR A 276 23.13 2.05 0.57
N THR A 277 23.62 2.74 1.60
CA THR A 277 22.83 3.68 2.40
C THR A 277 23.18 5.14 2.05
N PHE A 278 22.42 6.11 2.55
CA PHE A 278 22.80 7.51 2.41
C PHE A 278 23.96 7.88 3.34
N SER A 279 24.11 7.17 4.45
CA SER A 279 25.18 7.34 5.43
C SER A 279 26.53 6.75 5.00
N GLN A 280 26.52 5.72 4.14
CA GLN A 280 27.72 5.01 3.69
C GLN A 280 27.62 4.69 2.19
N ASP A 281 28.57 5.22 1.40
CA ASP A 281 28.62 4.99 -0.04
C ASP A 281 29.21 3.62 -0.43
N GLU A 282 29.87 2.92 0.49
CA GLU A 282 30.38 1.57 0.27
C GLU A 282 29.21 0.56 0.17
N GLU A 283 29.20 -0.26 -0.88
CA GLU A 283 28.19 -1.30 -1.07
C GLU A 283 28.49 -2.51 -0.17
N ILE A 284 27.56 -2.83 0.74
CA ILE A 284 27.60 -4.08 1.49
C ILE A 284 26.95 -5.16 0.64
N THR A 285 27.71 -6.20 0.29
CA THR A 285 27.27 -7.26 -0.62
C THR A 285 27.05 -8.57 0.10
N LEU A 286 25.83 -9.10 0.05
CA LEU A 286 25.49 -10.47 0.42
C LEU A 286 25.61 -11.37 -0.82
N GLN A 287 26.44 -12.41 -0.73
CA GLN A 287 26.57 -13.45 -1.74
C GLN A 287 25.93 -14.73 -1.23
N ILE A 288 24.92 -15.24 -1.94
CA ILE A 288 24.18 -16.45 -1.60
C ILE A 288 24.58 -17.56 -2.58
N TYR A 289 25.19 -18.61 -2.04
CA TYR A 289 25.69 -19.73 -2.82
C TYR A 289 24.54 -20.67 -3.24
N PRO A 290 24.65 -21.37 -4.37
CA PRO A 290 23.65 -22.34 -4.79
C PRO A 290 23.61 -23.53 -3.82
N ALA A 291 22.40 -23.95 -3.45
CA ALA A 291 22.19 -25.12 -2.60
C ALA A 291 22.13 -26.41 -3.43
N GLN A 292 22.44 -27.54 -2.78
CA GLN A 292 22.19 -28.84 -3.38
C GLN A 292 20.67 -29.09 -3.52
N PRO A 293 20.21 -29.81 -4.56
CA PRO A 293 18.80 -30.15 -4.71
C PRO A 293 18.24 -30.83 -3.44
N GLY A 294 17.14 -30.31 -2.91
CA GLY A 294 16.49 -30.83 -1.70
C GLY A 294 17.11 -30.39 -0.37
N ALA A 295 18.13 -29.54 -0.37
CA ALA A 295 18.71 -28.99 0.85
C ALA A 295 17.70 -28.11 1.62
N ALA A 296 17.75 -28.16 2.95
CA ALA A 296 16.92 -27.33 3.82
C ALA A 296 17.50 -25.93 4.07
N SER A 297 18.77 -25.71 3.75
CA SER A 297 19.50 -24.46 3.94
C SER A 297 20.52 -24.23 2.80
N THR A 298 21.04 -23.02 2.72
CA THR A 298 22.15 -22.64 1.85
C THR A 298 23.15 -21.77 2.59
N TYR A 299 24.38 -21.68 2.09
CA TYR A 299 25.39 -20.79 2.64
C TYR A 299 25.37 -19.42 1.99
N ALA A 300 25.77 -18.40 2.75
CA ALA A 300 25.96 -17.05 2.26
C ALA A 300 27.12 -16.33 3.01
N THR A 301 27.72 -15.35 2.36
CA THR A 301 28.76 -14.47 2.94
C THR A 301 28.37 -13.02 2.73
N VAL A 302 28.77 -12.13 3.64
CA VAL A 302 28.55 -10.68 3.51
C VAL A 302 29.89 -9.95 3.55
N SER A 303 30.05 -8.88 2.76
CA SER A 303 31.35 -8.24 2.55
C SER A 303 31.93 -7.55 3.80
N ASP A 304 31.09 -7.18 4.76
CA ASP A 304 31.49 -6.46 5.98
C ASP A 304 31.69 -7.38 7.20
N ARG A 305 31.54 -8.70 7.06
CA ARG A 305 31.70 -9.68 8.17
C ARG A 305 32.43 -10.94 7.72
N ASP A 306 33.46 -11.36 8.46
CA ASP A 306 34.25 -12.56 8.15
C ASP A 306 33.62 -13.86 8.70
N ILE A 307 32.38 -14.14 8.30
CA ILE A 307 31.60 -15.30 8.74
C ILE A 307 30.77 -15.87 7.60
N VAL A 308 30.33 -17.13 7.75
CA VAL A 308 29.41 -17.79 6.82
C VAL A 308 28.06 -17.96 7.48
N PHE A 309 27.02 -17.45 6.82
CA PHE A 309 25.62 -17.59 7.22
C PHE A 309 25.05 -18.87 6.64
N GLU A 310 24.35 -19.65 7.45
CA GLU A 310 23.49 -20.75 6.97
C GLU A 310 22.05 -20.25 6.93
N LEU A 311 21.56 -19.90 5.74
CA LEU A 311 20.23 -19.34 5.52
C LEU A 311 19.20 -20.44 5.24
N PRO A 312 18.01 -20.40 5.85
CA PRO A 312 16.99 -21.43 5.64
C PRO A 312 16.33 -21.30 4.26
N LEU A 313 16.18 -22.45 3.59
CA LEU A 313 15.34 -22.61 2.39
C LEU A 313 13.92 -23.09 2.75
N ILE A 314 13.77 -23.70 3.92
CA ILE A 314 12.49 -24.17 4.47
C ILE A 314 12.31 -23.56 5.86
N SER A 315 11.11 -23.07 6.16
CA SER A 315 10.82 -22.45 7.47
C SER A 315 11.01 -23.45 8.60
N THR A 316 11.63 -22.98 9.69
CA THR A 316 11.71 -23.69 10.97
C THR A 316 10.67 -23.11 11.95
N PRO A 317 10.38 -23.74 13.11
CA PRO A 317 9.46 -23.18 14.11
C PRO A 317 9.84 -21.77 14.60
N SER A 318 11.11 -21.39 14.51
CA SER A 318 11.62 -20.11 15.03
C SER A 318 12.10 -19.14 13.94
N ILE A 319 12.42 -19.63 12.74
CA ILE A 319 13.03 -18.83 11.67
C ILE A 319 12.31 -19.14 10.34
N PRO A 320 11.53 -18.19 9.79
CA PRO A 320 10.90 -18.32 8.48
C PRO A 320 11.90 -18.29 7.31
N ALA A 321 11.59 -19.01 6.23
CA ALA A 321 12.39 -18.98 4.99
C ALA A 321 12.01 -17.79 4.10
N TYR A 322 12.78 -16.70 4.18
CA TYR A 322 12.58 -15.48 3.39
C TYR A 322 13.26 -15.49 2.02
N LEU A 323 14.23 -16.39 1.78
CA LEU A 323 14.98 -16.43 0.51
C LEU A 323 14.09 -16.61 -0.72
N GLY A 324 13.03 -17.42 -0.62
CA GLY A 324 12.08 -17.65 -1.71
C GLY A 324 11.21 -16.43 -2.06
N GLN A 325 11.23 -15.37 -1.24
CA GLN A 325 10.50 -14.12 -1.48
C GLN A 325 11.36 -13.06 -2.18
N ILE A 326 12.66 -13.31 -2.36
CA ILE A 326 13.53 -12.40 -3.10
C ILE A 326 13.11 -12.44 -4.58
N PRO A 327 12.80 -11.29 -5.20
CA PRO A 327 12.29 -11.21 -6.56
C PRO A 327 13.09 -12.03 -7.56
N ALA A 328 12.41 -12.78 -8.42
CA ALA A 328 13.05 -13.60 -9.44
C ALA A 328 13.58 -12.77 -10.62
N ASP A 329 12.84 -11.71 -10.96
CA ASP A 329 13.06 -10.87 -12.12
C ASP A 329 12.49 -9.46 -11.90
N VAL A 330 12.73 -8.57 -12.86
CA VAL A 330 12.29 -7.17 -12.80
C VAL A 330 10.76 -7.02 -12.88
N ASN A 331 10.04 -8.00 -13.44
CA ASN A 331 8.58 -7.94 -13.61
C ASN A 331 7.82 -8.05 -12.30
N GLN A 332 8.46 -8.63 -11.28
CA GLN A 332 7.92 -8.69 -9.92
C GLN A 332 8.07 -7.37 -9.17
N LEU A 333 8.90 -6.45 -9.66
CA LEU A 333 9.20 -5.17 -9.00
C LEU A 333 8.67 -3.94 -9.75
N ARG A 334 8.57 -4.01 -11.08
CA ARG A 334 8.12 -2.86 -11.89
C ARG A 334 6.61 -2.64 -11.81
N SER A 335 6.22 -1.38 -11.98
CA SER A 335 4.81 -0.98 -12.04
C SER A 335 4.11 -1.71 -13.18
N ARG A 336 2.88 -2.16 -12.91
CA ARG A 336 2.00 -2.76 -13.91
C ARG A 336 1.11 -1.74 -14.60
N ASN A 337 1.20 -0.46 -14.28
CA ASN A 337 0.37 0.56 -14.90
C ASN A 337 1.01 1.05 -16.21
N MET A 338 0.22 1.20 -17.28
CA MET A 338 0.72 1.60 -18.60
C MET A 338 1.20 3.05 -18.63
N VAL A 339 0.43 3.97 -18.03
CA VAL A 339 0.72 5.40 -18.03
C VAL A 339 0.59 5.95 -16.62
N LYS A 340 1.54 6.79 -16.21
CA LYS A 340 1.39 7.63 -15.02
C LYS A 340 0.63 8.88 -15.41
N LEU A 341 -0.63 8.98 -14.98
CA LEU A 341 -1.51 10.08 -15.33
C LEU A 341 -2.05 10.75 -14.07
N ASP A 342 -1.88 12.08 -13.98
CA ASP A 342 -2.60 12.89 -13.02
C ASP A 342 -3.72 13.64 -13.76
N ARG A 343 -4.96 13.47 -13.28
CA ARG A 343 -6.14 14.10 -13.89
C ARG A 343 -6.01 15.63 -13.89
N LYS A 344 -5.29 16.25 -12.95
CA LYS A 344 -5.12 17.70 -12.89
C LYS A 344 -4.27 18.24 -14.05
N ASP A 345 -3.31 17.44 -14.52
CA ASP A 345 -2.36 17.81 -15.57
C ASP A 345 -2.91 17.48 -16.98
N LEU A 346 -3.93 16.63 -17.04
CA LEU A 346 -4.61 16.28 -18.28
C LEU A 346 -5.42 17.48 -18.80
N ARG A 347 -5.14 17.85 -20.06
CA ARG A 347 -5.85 18.88 -20.84
C ARG A 347 -6.97 18.26 -21.67
N GLY A 348 -6.73 17.08 -22.24
CA GLY A 348 -7.67 16.44 -23.13
C GLY A 348 -7.27 15.05 -23.57
N VAL A 349 -8.22 14.36 -24.18
CA VAL A 349 -8.06 13.01 -24.71
C VAL A 349 -8.55 13.01 -26.15
N ILE A 350 -7.84 12.29 -27.03
CA ILE A 350 -8.36 11.94 -28.36
C ILE A 350 -8.40 10.42 -28.52
N VAL A 351 -9.59 9.86 -28.67
CA VAL A 351 -9.80 8.43 -28.94
C VAL A 351 -10.05 8.24 -30.43
N ARG A 352 -9.26 7.39 -31.09
CA ARG A 352 -9.44 7.07 -32.52
C ARG A 352 -9.53 5.59 -32.75
N THR A 353 -10.48 5.20 -33.57
CA THR A 353 -10.51 3.88 -34.23
C THR A 353 -10.47 4.11 -35.75
N PRO A 354 -9.96 3.16 -36.56
CA PRO A 354 -9.95 3.31 -38.01
C PRO A 354 -11.34 3.45 -38.64
N GLN A 355 -12.40 3.00 -37.95
CA GLN A 355 -13.76 2.93 -38.49
C GLN A 355 -14.69 4.05 -38.02
N THR A 356 -14.27 4.88 -37.05
CA THR A 356 -15.14 5.89 -36.42
C THR A 356 -14.53 7.29 -36.47
N THR A 357 -15.39 8.30 -36.40
CA THR A 357 -14.96 9.68 -36.15
C THR A 357 -14.20 9.76 -34.82
N PRO A 358 -13.04 10.44 -34.76
CA PRO A 358 -12.33 10.66 -33.51
C PRO A 358 -13.20 11.30 -32.44
N VAL A 359 -13.14 10.77 -31.22
CA VAL A 359 -13.72 11.44 -30.05
C VAL A 359 -12.67 12.38 -29.49
N ILE A 360 -12.98 13.68 -29.44
CA ILE A 360 -12.09 14.71 -28.92
C ILE A 360 -12.71 15.30 -27.67
N ILE A 361 -12.03 15.15 -26.54
CA ILE A 361 -12.45 15.65 -25.23
C ILE A 361 -11.36 16.58 -24.73
N SER A 362 -11.75 17.76 -24.28
CA SER A 362 -10.80 18.74 -23.76
C SER A 362 -11.43 19.63 -22.71
N ARG A 363 -10.59 20.30 -21.94
CA ARG A 363 -10.99 21.36 -21.03
C ARG A 363 -10.01 22.52 -21.08
N ILE A 364 -10.51 23.67 -20.64
CA ILE A 364 -9.72 24.80 -20.19
C ILE A 364 -9.44 24.59 -18.68
N PRO A 365 -8.29 25.01 -18.13
CA PRO A 365 -8.05 24.92 -16.69
C PRO A 365 -9.20 25.56 -15.88
N GLY A 366 -9.73 24.83 -14.90
CA GLY A 366 -10.86 25.27 -14.07
C GLY A 366 -12.25 25.00 -14.66
N GLU A 367 -12.34 24.60 -15.94
CA GLU A 367 -13.60 24.20 -16.57
C GLU A 367 -13.81 22.67 -16.59
N PRO A 368 -15.07 22.20 -16.65
CA PRO A 368 -15.37 20.79 -16.90
C PRO A 368 -14.91 20.36 -18.29
N TYR A 369 -14.71 19.05 -18.46
CA TYR A 369 -14.40 18.48 -19.76
C TYR A 369 -15.61 18.56 -20.70
N LYS A 370 -15.34 18.89 -21.95
CA LYS A 370 -16.33 18.96 -23.03
C LYS A 370 -15.83 18.13 -24.21
N MET A 371 -16.74 17.46 -24.89
CA MET A 371 -16.49 16.75 -26.14
C MET A 371 -16.84 17.65 -27.32
N LEU A 372 -16.09 17.59 -28.42
CA LEU A 372 -16.51 18.18 -29.68
C LEU A 372 -17.47 17.23 -30.39
N ASP A 373 -18.67 17.72 -30.73
CA ASP A 373 -19.60 16.98 -31.57
C ASP A 373 -19.19 17.00 -33.06
N LEU A 374 -20.02 16.38 -33.91
CA LEU A 374 -19.75 16.30 -35.36
C LEU A 374 -19.74 17.66 -36.07
N ASN A 375 -20.27 18.71 -35.43
CA ASN A 375 -20.28 20.09 -35.94
C ASN A 375 -19.21 20.96 -35.26
N ASN A 376 -18.27 20.35 -34.52
CA ASN A 376 -17.25 21.01 -33.70
C ASN A 376 -17.82 21.90 -32.59
N ALA A 377 -19.07 21.70 -32.16
CA ALA A 377 -19.62 22.40 -31.01
C ALA A 377 -19.25 21.67 -29.70
N PRO A 378 -18.82 22.39 -28.65
CA PRO A 378 -18.54 21.79 -27.35
C PRO A 378 -19.82 21.29 -26.67
N GLN A 379 -19.84 20.02 -26.28
CA GLN A 379 -20.94 19.36 -25.59
C GLN A 379 -20.47 18.83 -24.21
N PRO A 380 -21.37 18.78 -23.21
CA PRO A 380 -21.07 18.12 -21.95
C PRO A 380 -20.78 16.62 -22.18
N ILE A 381 -20.02 16.02 -21.28
CA ILE A 381 -19.71 14.58 -21.30
C ILE A 381 -20.31 13.84 -20.11
N ASP A 382 -20.43 12.53 -20.23
CA ASP A 382 -20.58 11.63 -19.09
C ASP A 382 -19.22 11.48 -18.38
N GLU A 383 -19.09 12.13 -17.23
CA GLU A 383 -17.88 12.10 -16.40
C GLU A 383 -17.52 10.69 -15.88
N VAL A 384 -18.49 9.77 -15.80
CA VAL A 384 -18.22 8.37 -15.45
C VAL A 384 -17.39 7.71 -16.54
N VAL A 385 -17.68 7.97 -17.81
CA VAL A 385 -16.95 7.40 -18.95
C VAL A 385 -15.51 7.93 -19.01
N LEU A 386 -15.31 9.20 -18.65
CA LEU A 386 -13.95 9.75 -18.52
C LEU A 386 -13.18 9.08 -17.36
N ALA A 387 -13.84 8.83 -16.23
CA ALA A 387 -13.25 8.13 -15.11
C ALA A 387 -12.90 6.67 -15.46
N GLU A 388 -13.76 5.96 -16.21
CA GLU A 388 -13.50 4.61 -16.72
C GLU A 388 -12.29 4.57 -17.66
N LEU A 389 -12.17 5.56 -18.57
CA LEU A 389 -10.97 5.68 -19.40
C LEU A 389 -9.72 5.89 -18.55
N PHE A 390 -9.76 6.82 -17.59
CA PHE A 390 -8.62 7.10 -16.71
C PHE A 390 -8.20 5.84 -15.94
N GLN A 391 -9.18 5.10 -15.42
CA GLN A 391 -8.98 3.81 -14.79
C GLN A 391 -8.27 2.84 -15.75
N ALA A 392 -8.75 2.69 -16.98
CA ALA A 392 -8.19 1.78 -17.98
C ALA A 392 -6.73 2.10 -18.33
N VAL A 393 -6.39 3.37 -18.53
CA VAL A 393 -5.05 3.76 -19.04
C VAL A 393 -4.01 3.92 -17.94
N SER A 394 -4.42 4.25 -16.71
CA SER A 394 -3.49 4.66 -15.65
C SER A 394 -3.50 3.78 -14.40
N LEU A 395 -4.56 2.98 -14.18
CA LEU A 395 -4.76 2.26 -12.92
C LEU A 395 -4.97 0.75 -13.10
N ASP A 396 -5.56 0.33 -14.20
CA ASP A 396 -5.68 -1.09 -14.52
C ASP A 396 -4.28 -1.68 -14.76
N PRO A 397 -3.93 -2.78 -14.07
CA PRO A 397 -2.64 -3.43 -14.27
C PRO A 397 -2.63 -4.14 -15.63
N VAL A 398 -1.49 -4.10 -16.31
CA VAL A 398 -1.22 -4.96 -17.45
C VAL A 398 -1.25 -6.42 -17.00
N LYS A 399 -1.78 -7.28 -17.86
CA LYS A 399 -1.88 -8.72 -17.61
C LYS A 399 -0.49 -9.34 -17.62
N ASN A 400 0.26 -9.13 -18.71
CA ASN A 400 1.62 -9.60 -18.88
C ASN A 400 2.52 -8.53 -19.49
N PHE A 401 3.81 -8.61 -19.16
CA PHE A 401 4.85 -7.93 -19.91
C PHE A 401 5.34 -8.87 -21.01
N VAL A 402 5.14 -8.49 -22.28
CA VAL A 402 5.33 -9.38 -23.42
C VAL A 402 6.73 -9.22 -24.01
N SER A 403 7.18 -7.97 -24.13
CA SER A 403 8.52 -7.66 -24.61
C SER A 403 8.94 -6.29 -24.09
N ASP A 404 10.21 -6.13 -23.74
CA ASP A 404 10.79 -4.84 -23.39
C ASP A 404 11.64 -4.24 -24.53
N ALA A 405 11.82 -4.99 -25.61
CA ALA A 405 12.70 -4.65 -26.73
C ALA A 405 12.13 -5.17 -28.07
N ALA A 406 10.81 -5.02 -28.28
CA ALA A 406 10.18 -5.46 -29.52
C ALA A 406 10.76 -4.72 -30.72
N THR A 407 11.31 -5.47 -31.69
CA THR A 407 11.83 -4.93 -32.95
C THR A 407 10.79 -4.93 -34.06
N ASP A 408 9.77 -5.77 -33.95
CA ASP A 408 8.64 -5.86 -34.88
C ASP A 408 7.31 -5.70 -34.12
N LEU A 409 6.64 -4.58 -34.35
CA LEU A 409 5.35 -4.27 -33.73
C LEU A 409 4.16 -4.90 -34.49
N SER A 410 4.36 -5.36 -35.72
CA SER A 410 3.30 -5.96 -36.54
C SER A 410 2.87 -7.33 -36.01
N ALA A 411 3.78 -8.08 -35.38
CA ALA A 411 3.49 -9.32 -34.67
C ALA A 411 2.45 -9.16 -33.55
N TYR A 412 2.23 -7.93 -33.07
CA TYR A 412 1.28 -7.57 -32.02
C TYR A 412 0.08 -6.76 -32.54
N GLY A 413 0.02 -6.49 -33.86
CA GLY A 413 -0.97 -5.60 -34.47
C GLY A 413 -0.83 -4.13 -34.04
N LEU A 414 0.36 -3.71 -33.58
CA LEU A 414 0.62 -2.35 -33.08
C LEU A 414 1.18 -1.40 -34.17
N ASP A 415 1.57 -1.94 -35.32
CA ASP A 415 1.88 -1.18 -36.55
C ASP A 415 0.61 -0.57 -37.16
N ASN A 416 -0.50 -1.31 -37.10
CA ASN A 416 -1.84 -0.92 -37.53
C ASN A 416 -2.83 -1.07 -36.36
N PRO A 417 -2.71 -0.22 -35.31
CA PRO A 417 -3.51 -0.36 -34.10
C PRO A 417 -5.00 -0.16 -34.40
N PHE A 418 -5.85 -1.01 -33.84
CA PHE A 418 -7.31 -0.87 -33.98
C PHE A 418 -7.87 0.27 -33.11
N LEU A 419 -7.10 0.74 -32.13
CA LEU A 419 -7.48 1.80 -31.22
C LEU A 419 -6.24 2.59 -30.78
N THR A 420 -6.35 3.92 -30.77
CA THR A 420 -5.34 4.81 -30.19
C THR A 420 -5.98 5.81 -29.25
N VAL A 421 -5.29 6.11 -28.15
CA VAL A 421 -5.70 7.12 -27.16
C VAL A 421 -4.55 8.11 -27.00
N ASP A 422 -4.76 9.35 -27.45
CA ASP A 422 -3.84 10.46 -27.16
C ASP A 422 -4.22 11.11 -25.83
N LEU A 423 -3.26 11.17 -24.92
CA LEU A 423 -3.34 11.94 -23.68
C LEU A 423 -2.59 13.25 -23.88
N LEU A 424 -3.33 14.36 -23.82
CA LEU A 424 -2.80 15.70 -24.01
C LEU A 424 -2.68 16.37 -22.64
N TYR A 425 -1.52 16.89 -22.31
CA TYR A 425 -1.25 17.56 -21.04
C TYR A 425 -1.18 19.08 -21.22
N PHE A 426 -1.26 19.82 -20.12
CA PHE A 426 -1.05 21.28 -20.15
C PHE A 426 0.41 21.65 -20.39
N GLU A 427 1.32 20.98 -19.70
CA GLU A 427 2.76 21.31 -19.71
C GLU A 427 3.65 20.19 -20.27
N ALA A 428 3.22 18.93 -20.16
CA ALA A 428 3.99 17.77 -20.62
C ALA A 428 3.74 17.42 -22.10
N GLN A 429 4.67 16.66 -22.69
CA GLN A 429 4.52 16.16 -24.05
C GLN A 429 3.35 15.17 -24.15
N PRO A 430 2.59 15.17 -25.27
CA PRO A 430 1.52 14.22 -25.50
C PRO A 430 2.01 12.76 -25.48
N THR A 431 1.22 11.89 -24.86
CA THR A 431 1.47 10.45 -24.83
C THR A 431 0.41 9.76 -25.68
N ARG A 432 0.81 8.89 -26.60
CA ARG A 432 -0.12 8.05 -27.38
C ARG A 432 -0.03 6.60 -26.92
N LEU A 433 -1.12 6.08 -26.38
CA LEU A 433 -1.32 4.65 -26.17
C LEU A 433 -1.89 4.04 -27.46
N GLN A 434 -1.30 2.94 -27.90
CA GLN A 434 -1.75 2.16 -29.05
C GLN A 434 -2.21 0.78 -28.58
N LEU A 435 -3.35 0.31 -29.09
CA LEU A 435 -3.88 -1.02 -28.83
C LEU A 435 -4.02 -1.78 -30.15
N GLY A 436 -3.52 -3.00 -30.15
CA GLY A 436 -3.42 -3.87 -31.31
C GLY A 436 -3.91 -5.28 -31.00
N THR A 437 -4.32 -5.98 -32.04
CA THR A 437 -4.57 -7.41 -31.99
C THR A 437 -4.00 -8.05 -33.27
N PRO A 438 -3.20 -9.13 -33.19
CA PRO A 438 -2.76 -9.84 -34.37
C PRO A 438 -3.94 -10.53 -35.04
N ALA A 439 -3.96 -10.61 -36.37
CA ALA A 439 -5.10 -11.17 -37.11
C ALA A 439 -5.47 -12.63 -36.76
N SER A 440 -4.61 -13.36 -36.08
CA SER A 440 -4.75 -14.78 -35.75
C SER A 440 -5.05 -15.09 -34.28
N VAL A 441 -5.09 -14.07 -33.39
CA VAL A 441 -5.20 -14.27 -31.94
C VAL A 441 -6.15 -13.24 -31.33
N ASP A 442 -7.01 -13.65 -30.40
CA ASP A 442 -7.90 -12.72 -29.66
C ASP A 442 -7.20 -12.06 -28.45
N THR A 443 -5.89 -11.83 -28.55
CA THR A 443 -5.08 -11.22 -27.49
C THR A 443 -4.88 -9.74 -27.77
N ILE A 444 -5.14 -8.91 -26.76
CA ILE A 444 -5.00 -7.46 -26.86
C ILE A 444 -3.60 -7.08 -26.38
N TYR A 445 -2.83 -6.47 -27.26
CA TYR A 445 -1.55 -5.89 -26.93
C TYR A 445 -1.63 -4.37 -26.88
N ALA A 446 -0.74 -3.76 -26.11
CA ALA A 446 -0.60 -2.32 -26.05
C ALA A 446 0.86 -1.87 -25.96
N ASN A 447 1.15 -0.70 -26.52
CA ASN A 447 2.40 0.02 -26.26
C ASN A 447 2.17 1.54 -26.25
N LEU A 448 3.19 2.26 -25.76
CA LEU A 448 3.29 3.69 -26.00
C LEU A 448 3.98 3.94 -27.33
N LYS A 449 3.48 4.90 -28.12
CA LYS A 449 4.09 5.25 -29.40
C LYS A 449 5.54 5.67 -29.20
N GLY A 450 6.45 5.01 -29.91
CA GLY A 450 7.89 5.22 -29.81
C GLY A 450 8.60 4.37 -28.75
N SER A 451 7.85 3.61 -27.94
CA SER A 451 8.39 2.62 -27.00
C SER A 451 8.41 1.21 -27.61
N PRO A 452 9.50 0.44 -27.42
CA PRO A 452 9.56 -0.96 -27.80
C PRO A 452 8.92 -1.89 -26.75
N ILE A 453 8.42 -1.35 -25.63
CA ILE A 453 7.78 -2.12 -24.57
C ILE A 453 6.36 -2.47 -24.99
N VAL A 454 6.04 -3.76 -24.98
CA VAL A 454 4.73 -4.32 -25.33
C VAL A 454 4.13 -5.02 -24.11
N TRP A 455 2.88 -4.68 -23.83
CA TRP A 455 2.08 -5.26 -22.76
C TRP A 455 0.93 -6.09 -23.33
N GLU A 456 0.50 -7.11 -22.60
CA GLU A 456 -0.79 -7.78 -22.81
C GLU A 456 -1.82 -7.17 -21.86
N LEU A 457 -3.03 -6.93 -22.36
CA LEU A 457 -4.14 -6.38 -21.60
C LEU A 457 -5.27 -7.39 -21.42
N ASP A 458 -6.01 -7.26 -20.32
CA ASP A 458 -7.28 -7.94 -20.15
C ASP A 458 -8.38 -7.25 -20.97
N THR A 459 -9.32 -8.05 -21.52
CA THR A 459 -10.47 -7.54 -22.27
C THR A 459 -11.33 -6.58 -21.42
N SER A 460 -11.36 -6.76 -20.10
CA SER A 460 -12.05 -5.87 -19.16
C SER A 460 -11.49 -4.45 -19.17
N THR A 461 -10.18 -4.27 -19.35
CA THR A 461 -9.54 -2.96 -19.50
C THR A 461 -9.96 -2.29 -20.81
N LEU A 462 -10.01 -3.03 -21.92
CA LEU A 462 -10.47 -2.51 -23.20
C LEU A 462 -11.94 -2.05 -23.15
N ASN A 463 -12.79 -2.79 -22.44
CA ASN A 463 -14.23 -2.48 -22.34
C ASN A 463 -14.54 -1.15 -21.63
N LYS A 464 -13.59 -0.61 -20.85
CA LYS A 464 -13.68 0.71 -20.20
C LYS A 464 -13.32 1.87 -21.14
N ILE A 465 -12.78 1.58 -22.33
CA ILE A 465 -12.41 2.59 -23.32
C ILE A 465 -13.56 2.78 -24.31
N SER A 466 -14.37 3.82 -24.09
CA SER A 466 -15.46 4.20 -24.99
C SER A 466 -14.95 4.71 -26.33
N ARG A 467 -15.40 4.07 -27.41
CA ARG A 467 -14.90 4.27 -28.79
C ARG A 467 -15.79 5.15 -29.65
N PHE A 468 -17.06 5.31 -29.26
CA PHE A 468 -18.04 6.04 -30.03
C PHE A 468 -18.45 7.32 -29.31
N TYR A 469 -18.62 8.43 -30.04
CA TYR A 469 -18.92 9.74 -29.45
C TYR A 469 -20.22 9.74 -28.63
N TRP A 470 -21.22 8.90 -28.97
CA TRP A 470 -22.47 8.82 -28.22
C TRP A 470 -22.31 8.16 -26.85
N ASP A 471 -21.29 7.30 -26.67
CA ASP A 471 -21.00 6.70 -25.36
C ASP A 471 -20.56 7.78 -24.36
N TRP A 472 -19.94 8.85 -24.85
CA TRP A 472 -19.44 9.97 -24.05
C TRP A 472 -20.50 11.02 -23.73
N LYS A 473 -21.68 10.97 -24.34
CA LYS A 473 -22.76 11.92 -24.05
C LYS A 473 -23.45 11.57 -22.72
N PRO A 474 -23.90 12.56 -21.93
CA PRO A 474 -24.73 12.32 -20.76
C PRO A 474 -25.95 11.47 -21.09
N LYS A 475 -26.32 10.57 -20.17
CA LYS A 475 -27.48 9.69 -20.33
C LYS A 475 -28.83 10.41 -20.19
N VAL A 476 -28.82 11.69 -19.81
CA VAL A 476 -30.01 12.53 -19.75
C VAL A 476 -30.61 12.65 -21.15
N ILE A 477 -31.91 12.39 -21.24
CA ILE A 477 -32.74 12.56 -22.45
C ILE A 477 -33.27 13.99 -22.47
N TRP A 478 -33.87 14.41 -21.36
CA TRP A 478 -34.27 15.79 -21.11
C TRP A 478 -34.28 16.08 -19.61
N ASN A 479 -34.20 17.37 -19.28
CA ASN A 479 -34.39 17.91 -17.94
C ASN A 479 -35.22 19.18 -18.07
N LEU A 480 -36.49 19.09 -17.70
CA LEU A 480 -37.51 20.11 -17.92
C LEU A 480 -37.85 20.79 -16.59
N PRO A 481 -37.96 22.13 -16.55
CA PRO A 481 -38.46 22.83 -15.36
C PRO A 481 -39.95 22.50 -15.16
N VAL A 482 -40.29 21.89 -14.02
CA VAL A 482 -41.67 21.45 -13.74
C VAL A 482 -42.67 22.62 -13.80
N ILE A 483 -42.25 23.81 -13.35
CA ILE A 483 -43.06 25.04 -13.36
C ILE A 483 -43.46 25.50 -14.77
N ASP A 484 -42.67 25.15 -15.78
CA ASP A 484 -42.89 25.56 -17.16
C ASP A 484 -43.68 24.49 -17.95
N ILE A 485 -43.95 23.32 -17.36
CA ILE A 485 -44.74 22.27 -18.02
C ILE A 485 -46.21 22.69 -18.01
N ILE A 486 -46.81 22.80 -19.20
CA ILE A 486 -48.24 23.15 -19.37
C ILE A 486 -49.10 21.96 -19.77
N GLY A 487 -48.49 20.82 -20.03
CA GLY A 487 -49.23 19.61 -20.35
C GLY A 487 -48.36 18.48 -20.87
N PHE A 488 -48.98 17.34 -21.09
CA PHE A 488 -48.36 16.18 -21.69
C PHE A 488 -49.39 15.35 -22.46
N THR A 489 -48.92 14.52 -23.38
CA THR A 489 -49.74 13.52 -24.06
C THR A 489 -49.14 12.13 -23.89
N THR A 490 -50.01 11.13 -23.83
CA THR A 490 -49.61 9.72 -23.86
C THR A 490 -50.45 8.96 -24.88
N GLN A 491 -49.80 8.08 -25.64
CA GLN A 491 -50.46 7.23 -26.62
C GLN A 491 -49.89 5.83 -26.56
N GLN A 492 -50.71 4.86 -26.13
CA GLN A 492 -50.42 3.44 -26.33
C GLN A 492 -50.79 3.04 -27.76
N ARG A 493 -50.05 2.09 -28.33
CA ARG A 493 -50.37 1.51 -29.64
C ARG A 493 -51.83 1.05 -29.68
N ASP A 494 -52.52 1.39 -30.77
CA ASP A 494 -53.93 1.05 -31.03
C ASP A 494 -54.94 1.61 -30.01
N LYS A 495 -54.54 2.55 -29.13
CA LYS A 495 -55.43 3.26 -28.22
C LYS A 495 -55.53 4.75 -28.58
N PRO A 496 -56.66 5.42 -28.25
CA PRO A 496 -56.80 6.87 -28.43
C PRO A 496 -55.72 7.65 -27.65
N LEU A 497 -55.28 8.78 -28.22
CA LEU A 497 -54.39 9.73 -27.57
C LEU A 497 -55.06 10.28 -26.30
N VAL A 498 -54.31 10.31 -25.20
CA VAL A 498 -54.69 11.03 -23.99
C VAL A 498 -53.88 12.33 -23.95
N SER A 499 -54.55 13.47 -23.87
CA SER A 499 -53.93 14.79 -23.70
C SER A 499 -54.30 15.35 -22.34
N VAL A 500 -53.31 15.85 -21.60
CA VAL A 500 -53.48 16.43 -20.27
C VAL A 500 -52.90 17.83 -20.29
N GLU A 501 -53.71 18.83 -19.92
CA GLU A 501 -53.26 20.19 -19.67
C GLU A 501 -53.06 20.39 -18.17
N TYR A 502 -52.02 21.13 -17.81
CA TYR A 502 -51.64 21.42 -16.42
C TYR A 502 -51.55 22.92 -16.20
N ASP A 503 -52.35 23.43 -15.27
CA ASP A 503 -52.20 24.77 -14.73
C ASP A 503 -51.40 24.71 -13.44
N TYR A 504 -50.13 25.11 -13.51
CA TYR A 504 -49.23 25.13 -12.36
C TYR A 504 -49.69 26.08 -11.24
N LEU A 505 -50.27 27.24 -11.59
CA LEU A 505 -50.68 28.24 -10.60
C LEU A 505 -51.94 27.80 -9.84
N GLY A 506 -52.88 27.20 -10.56
CA GLY A 506 -54.08 26.59 -9.97
C GLY A 506 -53.83 25.21 -9.35
N ASP A 507 -52.71 24.56 -9.67
CA ASP A 507 -52.42 23.15 -9.41
C ASP A 507 -53.55 22.21 -9.89
N THR A 508 -54.09 22.50 -11.07
CA THR A 508 -55.23 21.77 -11.65
C THR A 508 -54.87 21.08 -12.97
N PHE A 509 -55.56 19.98 -13.25
CA PHE A 509 -55.38 19.19 -14.47
C PHE A 509 -56.70 19.06 -15.22
N THR A 510 -56.65 19.18 -16.55
CA THR A 510 -57.77 18.81 -17.43
C THR A 510 -57.28 17.78 -18.44
N ALA A 511 -58.17 16.88 -18.90
CA ALA A 511 -57.77 15.76 -19.73
C ALA A 511 -58.79 15.44 -20.82
N LYS A 512 -58.28 15.04 -21.98
CA LYS A 512 -59.07 14.56 -23.13
C LYS A 512 -58.57 13.20 -23.61
N ARG A 513 -59.49 12.33 -24.02
CA ARG A 513 -59.20 11.07 -24.72
C ARG A 513 -59.78 11.14 -26.12
N GLY A 514 -58.91 11.32 -27.11
CA GLY A 514 -59.35 11.82 -28.42
C GLY A 514 -60.03 13.18 -28.25
N GLU A 515 -61.31 13.27 -28.62
CA GLU A 515 -62.13 14.48 -28.47
C GLU A 515 -62.97 14.51 -27.18
N GLU A 516 -63.03 13.39 -26.44
CA GLU A 516 -63.87 13.26 -25.24
C GLU A 516 -63.18 13.90 -24.03
N ASP A 517 -63.89 14.79 -23.32
CA ASP A 517 -63.44 15.36 -22.04
C ASP A 517 -63.60 14.33 -20.92
N ILE A 518 -62.47 13.94 -20.34
CA ILE A 518 -62.37 12.96 -19.25
C ILE A 518 -61.76 13.57 -18.00
N SER A 519 -61.79 14.90 -17.86
CA SER A 519 -61.21 15.63 -16.72
C SER A 519 -61.77 15.19 -15.37
N HIS A 520 -62.98 14.65 -15.32
CA HIS A 520 -63.59 14.14 -14.09
C HIS A 520 -63.00 12.80 -13.60
N THR A 521 -62.27 12.09 -14.46
CA THR A 521 -61.65 10.78 -14.16
C THR A 521 -60.17 10.87 -13.78
N ILE A 522 -59.55 12.05 -13.97
CA ILE A 522 -58.13 12.23 -13.69
C ILE A 522 -57.89 12.26 -12.19
N ASN A 523 -56.87 11.53 -11.73
CA ASN A 523 -56.37 11.63 -10.37
C ASN A 523 -55.24 12.68 -10.33
N PRO A 524 -55.45 13.86 -9.72
CA PRO A 524 -54.46 14.95 -9.75
C PRO A 524 -53.13 14.56 -9.09
N ASN A 525 -53.15 13.71 -8.06
CA ASN A 525 -51.93 13.26 -7.39
C ASN A 525 -51.11 12.32 -8.28
N ARG A 526 -51.77 11.43 -9.04
CA ARG A 526 -51.08 10.54 -10.00
C ARG A 526 -50.55 11.32 -11.20
N ALA A 527 -51.31 12.29 -11.72
CA ALA A 527 -50.85 13.17 -12.81
C ALA A 527 -49.64 14.04 -12.38
N LYS A 528 -49.69 14.61 -11.18
CA LYS A 528 -48.56 15.35 -10.61
C LYS A 528 -47.35 14.46 -10.33
N TYR A 529 -47.58 13.23 -9.83
CA TYR A 529 -46.51 12.23 -9.69
C TYR A 529 -45.86 11.91 -11.04
N PHE A 530 -46.66 11.71 -12.09
CA PHE A 530 -46.14 11.48 -13.44
C PHE A 530 -45.22 12.63 -13.89
N LEU A 531 -45.64 13.89 -13.75
CA LEU A 531 -44.77 15.02 -14.10
C LEU A 531 -43.48 15.03 -13.28
N ASN A 532 -43.59 14.87 -11.96
CA ASN A 532 -42.44 14.87 -11.06
C ASN A 532 -41.46 13.70 -11.30
N GLN A 533 -41.91 12.58 -11.86
CA GLN A 533 -41.04 11.46 -12.20
C GLN A 533 -40.46 11.55 -13.61
N ASN A 534 -41.05 12.33 -14.51
CA ASN A 534 -40.69 12.34 -15.93
C ASN A 534 -40.17 13.69 -16.44
N HIS A 535 -40.12 14.73 -15.60
CA HIS A 535 -39.49 16.01 -15.95
C HIS A 535 -37.97 15.86 -16.15
N LEU A 536 -37.32 14.96 -15.42
CA LEU A 536 -35.94 14.54 -15.64
C LEU A 536 -35.94 13.07 -16.07
N LEU A 537 -35.57 12.83 -17.32
CA LEU A 537 -35.56 11.49 -17.89
C LEU A 537 -34.15 11.09 -18.30
N THR A 538 -33.75 9.86 -17.95
CA THR A 538 -32.44 9.32 -18.28
C THR A 538 -32.59 7.97 -18.99
N ALA A 539 -31.69 7.71 -19.94
CA ALA A 539 -31.56 6.41 -20.58
C ALA A 539 -30.61 5.52 -19.78
N SER A 540 -30.83 4.21 -19.83
CA SER A 540 -29.83 3.24 -19.32
C SER A 540 -28.57 3.22 -20.19
N LYS A 541 -28.70 3.50 -21.50
CA LYS A 541 -27.60 3.53 -22.47
C LYS A 541 -27.98 4.31 -23.74
N ARG A 542 -27.00 5.01 -24.33
CA ARG A 542 -27.08 5.53 -25.70
C ARG A 542 -26.58 4.48 -26.68
N LEU A 543 -27.37 4.19 -27.71
CA LEU A 543 -27.10 3.18 -28.73
C LEU A 543 -26.52 3.77 -30.01
N GLY A 544 -26.50 5.10 -30.12
CA GLY A 544 -26.04 5.85 -31.29
C GLY A 544 -27.12 6.00 -32.38
N PRO A 545 -26.85 6.82 -33.40
CA PRO A 545 -27.86 7.21 -34.40
C PRO A 545 -28.19 6.12 -35.42
N ASN A 546 -27.35 5.09 -35.55
CA ASN A 546 -27.45 4.08 -36.60
C ASN A 546 -27.79 2.67 -36.06
N HIS A 547 -28.42 2.58 -34.90
CA HIS A 547 -28.76 1.30 -34.27
C HIS A 547 -29.93 0.60 -34.97
N LYS A 548 -29.62 -0.35 -35.87
CA LYS A 548 -30.57 -0.99 -36.79
C LYS A 548 -31.80 -1.60 -36.10
N GLN A 549 -31.60 -2.38 -35.05
CA GLN A 549 -32.72 -3.06 -34.35
C GLN A 549 -33.64 -2.06 -33.66
N ALA A 550 -33.09 -0.96 -33.14
CA ALA A 550 -33.88 0.09 -32.51
C ALA A 550 -34.68 0.85 -33.57
N ALA A 551 -34.01 1.20 -34.67
CA ALA A 551 -34.63 1.86 -35.82
C ALA A 551 -35.82 1.06 -36.37
N GLU A 552 -35.69 -0.25 -36.50
CA GLU A 552 -36.78 -1.11 -36.98
C GLU A 552 -37.93 -1.18 -35.98
N ALA A 553 -37.65 -1.44 -34.71
CA ALA A 553 -38.67 -1.56 -33.67
C ALA A 553 -39.47 -0.25 -33.49
N LEU A 554 -38.80 0.90 -33.58
CA LEU A 554 -39.40 2.22 -33.39
C LEU A 554 -40.19 2.74 -34.60
N LYS A 555 -40.22 2.02 -35.72
CA LYS A 555 -41.19 2.32 -36.81
C LYS A 555 -42.64 2.14 -36.36
N ASN A 556 -42.86 1.28 -35.36
CA ASN A 556 -44.17 1.04 -34.79
C ASN A 556 -44.04 1.07 -33.24
N PRO A 557 -43.96 2.25 -32.61
CA PRO A 557 -43.80 2.34 -31.17
C PRO A 557 -44.97 1.67 -30.43
N ILE A 558 -44.69 1.11 -29.25
CA ILE A 558 -45.72 0.60 -28.35
C ILE A 558 -46.32 1.71 -27.48
N PHE A 559 -45.56 2.79 -27.29
CA PHE A 559 -45.92 3.91 -26.45
C PHE A 559 -45.20 5.17 -26.94
N THR A 560 -45.93 6.27 -27.04
CA THR A 560 -45.39 7.60 -27.32
C THR A 560 -45.84 8.53 -26.21
N VAL A 561 -44.90 9.32 -25.70
CA VAL A 561 -45.14 10.34 -24.67
C VAL A 561 -44.59 11.67 -25.16
N THR A 562 -45.34 12.72 -24.89
CA THR A 562 -44.94 14.09 -25.22
C THR A 562 -45.10 14.98 -24.00
N ILE A 563 -44.11 15.81 -23.68
CA ILE A 563 -44.23 16.87 -22.66
C ILE A 563 -44.17 18.22 -23.35
N THR A 564 -45.12 19.09 -23.05
CA THR A 564 -45.20 20.45 -23.59
C THR A 564 -44.81 21.46 -22.53
N VAL A 565 -43.86 22.32 -22.88
CA VAL A 565 -43.26 23.32 -22.00
C VAL A 565 -43.53 24.71 -22.57
N GLN A 566 -43.96 25.64 -21.73
CA GLN A 566 -44.10 27.06 -22.08
C GLN A 566 -42.71 27.70 -22.14
N ASN A 567 -42.37 28.33 -23.27
CA ASN A 567 -41.18 29.17 -23.33
C ASN A 567 -41.54 30.62 -22.96
N TYR A 568 -40.57 31.34 -22.42
CA TYR A 568 -40.72 32.75 -22.07
C TYR A 568 -39.78 33.61 -22.90
N ASP A 569 -40.25 34.79 -23.30
CA ASP A 569 -39.44 35.77 -24.01
C ASP A 569 -38.49 36.53 -23.05
N ASN A 570 -37.72 37.47 -23.60
CA ASN A 570 -36.78 38.29 -22.83
C ASN A 570 -37.48 39.24 -21.83
N GLN A 571 -38.81 39.34 -21.84
CA GLN A 571 -39.62 40.10 -20.89
C GLN A 571 -40.32 39.20 -19.86
N ALA A 572 -39.97 37.90 -19.84
CA ALA A 572 -40.60 36.87 -19.01
C ALA A 572 -42.11 36.69 -19.30
N MET A 573 -42.55 37.02 -20.52
CA MET A 573 -43.92 36.76 -20.96
C MET A 573 -43.98 35.41 -21.70
N PRO A 574 -45.08 34.66 -21.58
CA PRO A 574 -45.32 33.46 -22.37
C PRO A 574 -45.18 33.75 -23.87
N SER A 575 -44.36 32.96 -24.54
CA SER A 575 -44.12 33.01 -25.99
C SER A 575 -44.63 31.72 -26.63
N ASP A 576 -43.80 31.02 -27.41
CA ASP A 576 -44.13 29.74 -28.03
C ASP A 576 -43.99 28.58 -27.05
N THR A 577 -44.44 27.38 -27.46
CA THR A 577 -44.28 26.15 -26.68
C THR A 577 -43.21 25.24 -27.28
N SER A 578 -42.51 24.52 -26.43
CA SER A 578 -41.54 23.48 -26.81
C SER A 578 -42.14 22.10 -26.53
N THR A 579 -41.95 21.17 -27.47
CA THR A 579 -42.53 19.84 -27.39
C THR A 579 -41.43 18.77 -27.37
N TYR A 580 -41.41 17.96 -26.32
CA TYR A 580 -40.42 16.90 -26.11
C TYR A 580 -41.11 15.54 -26.23
N GLN A 581 -40.89 14.86 -27.35
CA GLN A 581 -41.49 13.56 -27.63
C GLN A 581 -40.48 12.44 -27.42
N LEU A 582 -40.92 11.33 -26.85
CA LEU A 582 -40.18 10.06 -26.77
C LEU A 582 -41.06 8.92 -27.26
N ASP A 583 -40.58 8.24 -28.29
CA ASP A 583 -41.15 6.99 -28.79
C ASP A 583 -40.47 5.80 -28.13
N ILE A 584 -41.25 4.79 -27.73
CA ILE A 584 -40.77 3.60 -27.01
C ILE A 584 -41.20 2.35 -27.78
N ALA A 585 -40.28 1.42 -27.99
CA ALA A 585 -40.53 0.12 -28.60
C ALA A 585 -39.96 -1.02 -27.75
N ARG A 586 -40.55 -2.21 -27.88
CA ARG A 586 -40.02 -3.43 -27.23
C ARG A 586 -38.73 -3.85 -27.91
N ILE A 587 -37.82 -4.47 -27.13
CA ILE A 587 -36.65 -5.13 -27.71
C ILE A 587 -37.03 -6.50 -28.26
N SER A 588 -37.95 -7.21 -27.58
CA SER A 588 -38.53 -8.48 -28.03
C SER A 588 -40.06 -8.40 -28.00
N GLU A 589 -40.68 -8.84 -29.09
CA GLU A 589 -42.15 -8.99 -29.14
C GLU A 589 -42.64 -10.18 -28.29
N ASN A 590 -41.75 -11.15 -28.01
CA ASN A 590 -42.05 -12.33 -27.21
C ASN A 590 -41.40 -12.24 -25.82
N GLY A 591 -42.17 -12.47 -24.76
CA GLY A 591 -41.68 -12.53 -23.37
C GLY A 591 -41.65 -11.19 -22.62
N SER A 592 -41.17 -11.22 -21.38
CA SER A 592 -40.99 -10.01 -20.56
C SER A 592 -39.78 -9.21 -21.02
N ASN A 593 -39.93 -7.89 -21.15
CA ASN A 593 -38.85 -6.99 -21.54
C ASN A 593 -38.28 -6.31 -20.30
N LEU A 594 -36.98 -6.52 -20.01
CA LEU A 594 -36.25 -5.77 -18.98
C LEU A 594 -35.74 -4.42 -19.48
N PHE A 595 -35.65 -4.26 -20.80
CA PHE A 595 -35.20 -3.06 -21.47
C PHE A 595 -36.07 -2.77 -22.70
N TYR A 596 -36.12 -1.49 -23.07
CA TYR A 596 -36.89 -0.99 -24.22
C TYR A 596 -36.00 -0.10 -25.08
N TYR A 597 -36.34 -0.01 -26.37
CA TYR A 597 -35.76 0.99 -27.26
C TYR A 597 -36.50 2.32 -27.10
N GLY A 598 -35.76 3.42 -27.12
CA GLY A 598 -36.30 4.78 -27.05
C GLY A 598 -35.74 5.67 -28.16
N LYS A 599 -36.54 6.64 -28.61
CA LYS A 599 -36.10 7.69 -29.53
C LYS A 599 -36.76 9.02 -29.18
N ALA A 600 -35.93 10.00 -28.77
CA ALA A 600 -36.39 11.34 -28.49
C ALA A 600 -36.40 12.20 -29.77
N SER A 601 -37.34 13.14 -29.89
CA SER A 601 -37.46 14.02 -31.07
C SER A 601 -36.27 14.95 -31.26
N ASN A 602 -35.62 15.36 -30.17
CA ASN A 602 -34.51 16.31 -30.15
C ASN A 602 -33.11 15.65 -30.06
N ASP A 603 -33.03 14.32 -30.10
CA ASP A 603 -31.77 13.59 -29.96
C ASP A 603 -31.55 12.68 -31.18
N PRO A 604 -30.41 12.77 -31.91
CA PRO A 604 -30.14 11.89 -33.04
C PRO A 604 -29.93 10.42 -32.61
N ASP A 605 -29.58 10.15 -31.36
CA ASP A 605 -29.25 8.79 -30.91
C ASP A 605 -30.51 7.95 -30.63
N TYR A 606 -30.42 6.65 -30.88
CA TYR A 606 -31.32 5.67 -30.28
C TYR A 606 -30.89 5.41 -28.84
N LEU A 607 -31.86 5.08 -27.99
CA LEU A 607 -31.68 4.94 -26.56
C LEU A 607 -32.12 3.55 -26.12
N ARG A 608 -31.54 3.08 -25.01
CA ARG A 608 -32.07 1.95 -24.25
C ARG A 608 -32.60 2.44 -22.92
N LEU A 609 -33.86 2.18 -22.65
CA LEU A 609 -34.55 2.49 -21.39
C LEU A 609 -34.62 1.22 -20.54
N ASP A 610 -34.54 1.35 -19.23
CA ASP A 610 -34.86 0.23 -18.32
C ASP A 610 -36.37 0.14 -18.07
N LEU A 611 -36.80 -0.99 -17.53
CA LEU A 611 -38.21 -1.24 -17.23
C LEU A 611 -38.78 -0.24 -16.22
N ASP A 612 -38.00 0.25 -15.27
CA ASP A 612 -38.46 1.22 -14.26
C ASP A 612 -38.79 2.58 -14.90
N THR A 613 -37.92 3.07 -15.77
CA THR A 613 -38.13 4.28 -16.58
C THR A 613 -39.39 4.16 -17.42
N VAL A 614 -39.59 3.01 -18.08
CA VAL A 614 -40.81 2.78 -18.88
C VAL A 614 -42.07 2.69 -18.02
N LYS A 615 -42.00 2.10 -16.82
CA LYS A 615 -43.13 2.07 -15.89
C LYS A 615 -43.53 3.46 -15.41
N LYS A 616 -42.56 4.32 -15.11
CA LYS A 616 -42.82 5.73 -14.75
C LYS A 616 -43.53 6.49 -15.87
N LEU A 617 -43.13 6.24 -17.12
CA LEU A 617 -43.77 6.82 -18.31
C LEU A 617 -45.15 6.23 -18.61
N ALA A 618 -45.43 5.01 -18.16
CA ALA A 618 -46.71 4.33 -18.33
C ALA A 618 -47.59 4.37 -17.07
N THR A 619 -47.35 5.33 -16.16
CA THR A 619 -48.16 5.52 -14.95
C THR A 619 -49.61 5.75 -15.34
N ASP A 620 -50.52 4.98 -14.77
CA ASP A 620 -51.96 5.25 -14.92
C ASP A 620 -52.31 6.49 -14.08
N ILE A 621 -52.87 7.50 -14.75
CA ILE A 621 -53.19 8.80 -14.16
C ILE A 621 -54.68 8.96 -13.85
N PHE A 622 -55.49 7.94 -14.13
CA PHE A 622 -56.93 7.96 -13.87
C PHE A 622 -57.25 7.21 -12.58
N ASP A 623 -58.40 7.54 -11.98
CA ASP A 623 -58.98 6.72 -10.91
C ASP A 623 -59.49 5.39 -11.47
N GLU A 624 -59.42 4.32 -10.68
CA GLU A 624 -60.03 3.04 -11.07
C GLU A 624 -61.56 3.22 -11.03
N ASP A 625 -62.24 2.89 -12.13
CA ASP A 625 -63.71 2.90 -12.25
C ASP A 625 -64.41 2.09 -11.15
#